data_AF-A0A939UI89-F1
#
_entry.id   AF-A0A939UI89-F1
#
_cell.length_a   1.000
_cell.length_b   1.000
_cell.length_c   1.000
_cell.angle_alpha   90.00
_cell.angle_beta   90.00
_cell.angle_gamma   90.00
#
_symmetry.space_group_name_H-M   'P 1'
#
loop_
_entity.id
_entity.type
_entity.pdbx_description
1 polymer ?
#
loop_
_entity_poly.entity_id
_entity_poly.type
_entity_poly.pdbx_seq_one_letter_code
_entity_poly.pdbx_strand_id
1 'polypeptide(L)'
;MTREECLLRLMNKYSETGEYPKKNDFSQEEVALIKGYFGPWPHALEEAGIIPSKKEERLKKSKEKHIQAKINRRNAKKNKSEVLS
;
A
#
# COMPACT_ATOMS: atom_id res chain seq x y z
N MET A 1 3.17 3.97 22.50
CA MET A 1 2.22 4.48 21.49
C MET A 1 1.50 3.30 20.88
N THR A 2 0.17 3.26 20.93
CA THR A 2 -0.66 2.20 20.34
C THR A 2 -0.98 2.50 18.87
N ARG A 3 -1.51 1.51 18.15
CA ARG A 3 -2.01 1.68 16.78
C ARG A 3 -3.05 2.80 16.68
N GLU A 4 -3.97 2.88 17.64
CA GLU A 4 -5.06 3.87 17.64
C GLU A 4 -4.55 5.28 17.93
N GLU A 5 -3.59 5.42 18.85
CA GLU A 5 -2.93 6.71 19.11
C GLU A 5 -2.22 7.26 17.88
N CYS A 6 -1.62 6.38 17.07
CA CYS A 6 -1.03 6.77 15.79
C CYS A 6 -2.07 7.35 14.83
N LEU A 7 -3.25 6.74 14.74
CA LEU A 7 -4.35 7.22 13.87
C LEU A 7 -4.89 8.55 14.37
N LEU A 8 -5.12 8.67 15.68
CA LEU A 8 -5.58 9.92 16.31
C LEU A 8 -4.60 11.06 16.04
N ARG A 9 -3.29 10.83 16.15
CA ARG A 9 -2.26 11.82 15.80
C ARG A 9 -2.35 12.28 14.35
N LEU A 10 -2.53 11.34 13.41
CA LEU A 10 -2.69 11.66 11.99
C LEU A 10 -3.97 12.47 11.73
N MET A 11 -5.09 12.06 12.33
CA MET A 11 -6.38 12.74 12.18
C MET A 11 -6.34 14.15 12.80
N ASN A 12 -5.81 14.30 14.01
CA ASN A 12 -5.69 15.60 14.67
C ASN A 12 -4.87 16.57 13.83
N LYS A 13 -3.71 16.11 13.31
CA LYS A 13 -2.86 16.95 12.47
C LYS A 13 -3.56 17.37 11.18
N TYR A 14 -4.34 16.46 10.58
CA TYR A 14 -5.15 16.75 9.41
C TYR A 14 -6.25 17.78 9.72
N SER A 15 -6.94 17.65 10.86
CA SER A 15 -7.95 18.61 11.31
C SER A 15 -7.38 19.99 11.62
N GLU A 16 -6.16 20.08 12.14
CA GLU A 16 -5.49 21.35 12.47
C GLU A 16 -5.02 22.11 11.24
N THR A 17 -4.45 21.42 10.26
CA THR A 17 -3.81 22.06 9.09
C THR A 17 -4.71 22.09 7.86
N GLY A 18 -5.69 21.19 7.77
CA GLY A 18 -6.47 20.96 6.56
C GLY A 18 -5.67 20.34 5.41
N GLU A 19 -4.37 20.08 5.61
CA GLU A 19 -3.47 19.46 4.64
C GLU A 19 -3.13 18.02 5.04
N TYR A 20 -2.78 17.21 4.05
CA TYR A 20 -2.35 15.83 4.28
C TYR A 20 -1.10 15.79 5.16
N PRO A 21 -1.13 15.10 6.33
CA PRO A 21 0.02 15.04 7.22
C PRO A 21 1.21 14.39 6.52
N LYS A 22 2.34 15.11 6.48
CA LYS A 22 3.59 14.63 5.87
C LYS A 22 4.45 14.03 6.98
N LYS A 23 5.35 13.13 6.59
CA LYS A 23 6.32 12.52 7.52
C LYS A 23 7.17 13.54 8.30
N ASN A 24 7.40 14.73 7.73
CA ASN A 24 8.21 15.78 8.37
C ASN A 24 7.44 16.52 9.48
N ASP A 25 6.12 16.36 9.55
CA ASP A 25 5.29 16.94 10.62
C ASP A 25 5.38 16.16 11.94
N PHE A 26 6.06 15.01 11.93
CA PHE A 26 6.17 14.09 13.07
C PHE A 26 7.63 13.83 13.43
N SER A 27 7.86 13.43 14.67
CA SER A 27 9.18 12.97 15.10
C SER A 27 9.57 11.67 14.38
N GLN A 28 10.89 11.40 14.30
CA GLN A 28 11.38 10.17 13.67
C GLN A 28 10.85 8.90 14.37
N GLU A 29 10.68 8.95 15.69
CA GLU A 29 10.13 7.87 16.49
C GLU A 29 8.66 7.61 16.12
N GLU A 30 7.83 8.66 16.04
CA GLU A 30 6.44 8.55 15.60
C GLU A 30 6.33 8.00 14.18
N VAL A 31 7.16 8.50 13.26
CA VAL A 31 7.19 7.99 11.88
C VAL A 31 7.56 6.51 11.84
N ALA A 32 8.53 6.08 12.67
CA ALA A 32 8.92 4.68 12.76
C ALA A 32 7.78 3.81 13.31
N LEU A 33 7.07 4.28 14.34
CA LEU A 33 5.93 3.58 14.95
C LEU A 33 4.76 3.47 13.97
N ILE A 34 4.36 4.58 13.35
CA ILE A 34 3.28 4.62 12.34
C ILE A 34 3.63 3.65 11.20
N LYS A 35 4.87 3.69 10.69
CA LYS A 35 5.30 2.76 9.65
C LYS A 35 5.32 1.31 10.12
N GLY A 36 5.67 1.05 11.37
CA GLY A 36 5.66 -0.28 11.97
C GLY A 36 4.25 -0.89 11.97
N TYR A 37 3.22 -0.09 12.26
CA TYR A 37 1.84 -0.55 12.33
C TYR A 37 1.13 -0.61 10.98
N PHE A 38 1.31 0.38 10.11
CA PHE A 38 0.52 0.52 8.88
C PHE A 38 1.33 0.24 7.60
N GLY A 39 2.65 0.11 7.72
CA GLY A 39 3.56 -0.08 6.60
C GLY A 39 3.90 1.26 5.91
N PRO A 40 3.78 1.37 4.58
CA PRO A 40 4.03 2.62 3.87
C PRO A 40 3.15 3.77 4.39
N TRP A 41 3.71 4.98 4.48
CA TRP A 41 2.98 6.16 4.97
C TRP A 41 1.59 6.38 4.35
N PRO A 42 1.40 6.22 3.02
CA PRO A 42 0.06 6.36 2.44
C PRO A 42 -0.97 5.38 3.02
N HIS A 43 -0.57 4.17 3.43
CA HIS A 43 -1.51 3.22 4.05
C HIS A 43 -1.98 3.72 5.42
N ALA A 44 -1.11 4.39 6.18
CA ALA A 44 -1.51 5.00 7.44
C ALA A 44 -2.58 6.08 7.22
N LEU A 45 -2.46 6.85 6.14
CA LEU A 45 -3.45 7.86 5.75
C LEU A 45 -4.76 7.23 5.25
N GLU A 46 -4.70 6.09 4.54
CA GLU A 46 -5.89 5.33 4.14
C GLU A 46 -6.62 4.78 5.36
N GLU A 47 -5.89 4.22 6.34
CA GLU A 47 -6.45 3.67 7.58
C GLU A 47 -6.99 4.77 8.51
N ALA A 48 -6.39 5.96 8.49
CA ALA A 48 -6.90 7.13 9.19
C ALA A 48 -8.13 7.76 8.50
N GLY A 49 -8.56 7.25 7.35
CA GLY A 49 -9.69 7.77 6.59
C GLY A 49 -9.43 9.14 5.94
N ILE A 50 -8.17 9.59 5.89
CA ILE A 50 -7.78 10.89 5.34
C ILE A 50 -7.77 10.84 3.81
N ILE A 51 -7.33 9.71 3.23
CA ILE A 51 -7.34 9.48 1.78
C ILE A 51 -8.20 8.27 1.42
N PRO A 52 -8.83 8.25 0.23
CA PRO A 52 -9.61 7.12 -0.22
C PRO A 52 -8.74 5.87 -0.34
N SER A 53 -9.21 4.75 0.23
CA SER A 53 -8.50 3.48 0.16
C SER A 53 -8.44 2.95 -1.26
N LYS A 54 -7.24 2.75 -1.79
CA LYS A 54 -7.01 2.10 -3.10
C LYS A 54 -6.73 0.61 -2.97
N LYS A 55 -7.15 -0.01 -1.87
CA LYS A 55 -6.82 -1.40 -1.54
C LYS A 55 -7.40 -2.38 -2.55
N GLU A 56 -8.64 -2.17 -2.97
CA GLU A 56 -9.31 -3.04 -3.93
C GLU A 56 -8.64 -2.97 -5.32
N GLU A 57 -8.33 -1.77 -5.80
CA GLU A 57 -7.65 -1.55 -7.07
C GLU A 57 -6.27 -2.23 -7.08
N ARG A 58 -5.50 -2.10 -5.99
CA ARG A 58 -4.21 -2.77 -5.83
C ARG A 58 -4.34 -4.29 -5.86
N LEU A 59 -5.37 -4.83 -5.21
CA LEU A 59 -5.62 -6.26 -5.19
C LEU A 59 -6.00 -6.79 -6.59
N LYS A 60 -6.86 -6.07 -7.32
CA LYS A 60 -7.23 -6.38 -8.71
C LYS A 60 -5.99 -6.41 -9.61
N LYS A 61 -5.17 -5.36 -9.59
CA LYS A 61 -3.91 -5.28 -10.35
C LYS A 61 -2.94 -6.42 -10.02
N SER A 62 -2.82 -6.80 -8.75
CA SER A 62 -1.95 -7.90 -8.34
C SER A 62 -2.45 -9.25 -8.88
N LYS A 63 -3.76 -9.50 -8.80
CA LYS A 63 -4.40 -10.70 -9.37
C LYS A 63 -4.21 -10.76 -10.89
N GLU A 64 -4.44 -9.66 -11.59
CA GLU A 64 -4.23 -9.56 -13.04
C GLU A 64 -2.79 -9.90 -13.43
N LYS A 65 -1.80 -9.31 -12.75
CA LYS A 65 -0.38 -9.62 -12.97
C LYS A 65 -0.08 -11.10 -12.74
N HIS A 66 -0.64 -11.69 -11.69
CA HIS A 66 -0.46 -13.12 -11.41
C HIS A 66 -1.03 -14.00 -12.53
N ILE A 67 -2.25 -13.69 -12.99
CA ILE A 67 -2.90 -14.41 -14.10
C ILE A 67 -2.07 -14.27 -15.38
N GLN A 68 -1.62 -13.06 -15.71
CA GLN A 68 -0.80 -12.81 -16.91
C GLN A 68 0.54 -13.56 -16.85
N ALA A 69 1.21 -13.56 -15.70
CA ALA A 69 2.44 -14.34 -15.52
C ALA A 69 2.19 -15.85 -15.75
N LYS A 70 1.04 -16.37 -15.30
CA LYS A 70 0.66 -17.77 -15.51
C LYS A 70 0.40 -18.08 -16.99
N ILE A 71 -0.29 -17.19 -17.70
CA ILE A 71 -0.54 -17.30 -19.15
C ILE A 71 0.79 -17.28 -19.91
N ASN A 72 1.65 -16.28 -19.64
CA ASN A 72 2.95 -16.15 -20.31
C ASN A 72 3.85 -17.38 -20.10
N ARG A 73 3.88 -17.94 -18.89
CA ARG A 73 4.63 -19.18 -18.60
C ARG A 73 4.08 -20.38 -19.38
N ARG A 74 2.77 -20.49 -19.55
CA ARG A 74 2.15 -21.57 -20.34
C ARG A 74 2.48 -21.43 -21.82
N ASN A 75 2.35 -20.23 -22.38
CA ASN A 75 2.67 -19.95 -23.79
C ASN A 75 4.15 -20.21 -24.08
N ALA A 76 5.06 -19.75 -23.21
CA ALA A 76 6.49 -20.01 -23.36
C ALA A 76 6.84 -21.51 -23.37
N LYS A 77 6.16 -22.31 -22.54
CA LYS A 77 6.33 -23.78 -22.54
C LYS A 77 5.83 -24.41 -23.84
N LYS A 78 4.65 -23.99 -24.33
CA LYS A 78 4.06 -24.50 -25.57
C LYS A 78 4.94 -24.19 -26.78
N ASN A 79 5.40 -22.95 -26.91
CA ASN A 79 6.28 -22.53 -28.01
C ASN A 79 7.61 -23.31 -27.97
N LYS A 80 8.15 -23.59 -26.78
CA LYS A 80 9.36 -24.40 -26.65
C LYS A 80 9.18 -25.84 -27.12
N SER A 81 8.03 -26.47 -26.84
CA SER A 81 7.73 -27.83 -27.34
C SER A 81 7.53 -27.87 -28.86
N GLU A 82 6.92 -26.83 -29.44
CA GLU A 82 6.71 -26.74 -30.90
C GLU A 82 8.01 -26.52 -31.67
N VAL A 83 9.00 -25.83 -31.10
CA VAL A 83 10.33 -25.61 -31.73
C VAL A 83 11.25 -26.84 -31.64
N LEU A 84 10.99 -27.75 -30.69
CA LEU A 84 11.79 -28.96 -30.45
C LEU A 84 11.22 -30.22 -31.12
N SER A 85 10.07 -30.12 -31.78
CA SER A 85 9.42 -31.20 -32.55
C SER A 85 9.68 -31.01 -34.03
#